data_AF-A0A2V7MTH8-F1
#
_entry.id   AF-A0A2V7MTH8-F1
#
_cell.length_a   1.000
_cell.length_b   1.000
_cell.length_c   1.000
_cell.angle_alpha   90.00
_cell.angle_beta   90.00
_cell.angle_gamma   90.00
#
_symmetry.space_group_name_H-M   'P 1'
#
loop_
_entity.id
_entity.type
_entity.pdbx_description
1 polymer ?
#
loop_
_entity_poly.entity_id
_entity_poly.type
_entity_poly.pdbx_seq_one_letter_code
_entity_poly.pdbx_strand_id
1 'polypeptide(L)'
;MSPVDACSIETVLEALERSGDASAEPATALRDAVDALWAIAGRASADSDGAPLRVKLMHRGKRVLRSIIHRGVVSGAFRPRCSRWAESGLVHALVAGACARWVFGLSEERSLRAGPAADAALAVLRGGRS
;
A
#
# COMPACT_ATOMS: atom_id res chain seq x y z
N MET A 1 -17.94 17.82 -5.75
CA MET A 1 -17.19 17.27 -4.61
C MET A 1 -17.68 17.93 -3.33
N SER A 2 -18.42 17.19 -2.49
CA SER A 2 -18.93 17.73 -1.23
C SER A 2 -17.76 17.91 -0.25
N PRO A 3 -17.72 18.96 0.58
CA PRO A 3 -16.64 19.16 1.57
C PRO A 3 -16.49 17.99 2.55
N VAL A 4 -17.56 17.20 2.73
CA VAL A 4 -17.59 15.99 3.57
C VAL A 4 -16.76 14.84 2.97
N ASP A 5 -16.75 14.69 1.63
CA ASP A 5 -16.01 13.61 0.94
C ASP A 5 -14.50 13.86 0.98
N ALA A 6 -14.09 15.13 0.85
CA ALA A 6 -12.69 15.54 0.92
C ALA A 6 -12.10 15.36 2.33
N CYS A 7 -12.88 15.67 3.37
CA CYS A 7 -12.49 15.45 4.76
C CYS A 7 -12.30 13.95 5.05
N SER A 8 -13.25 13.12 4.60
CA SER A 8 -13.18 11.66 4.71
C SER A 8 -11.93 11.07 4.03
N ILE A 9 -11.59 11.56 2.84
CA ILE A 9 -10.40 11.13 2.10
C ILE A 9 -9.11 11.45 2.86
N GLU A 10 -8.97 12.66 3.41
CA GLU A 10 -7.76 13.03 4.15
C GLU A 10 -7.63 12.22 5.44
N THR A 11 -8.70 12.03 6.21
CA THR A 11 -8.68 11.19 7.42
C THR A 11 -8.23 9.75 7.12
N VAL A 12 -8.68 9.22 5.98
CA VAL A 12 -8.35 7.87 5.52
C VAL A 12 -6.88 7.77 5.07
N LEU A 13 -6.34 8.81 4.42
CA LEU A 13 -4.91 8.87 4.07
C LEU A 13 -4.01 9.09 5.29
N GLU A 14 -4.46 9.87 6.28
CA GLU A 14 -3.77 10.00 7.57
C GLU A 14 -3.72 8.68 8.33
N ALA A 15 -4.78 7.86 8.23
CA ALA A 15 -4.77 6.51 8.80
C ALA A 15 -3.73 5.61 8.13
N LEU A 16 -3.56 5.70 6.81
CA LEU A 16 -2.48 5.03 6.09
C LEU A 16 -1.11 5.52 6.54
N GLU A 17 -0.91 6.82 6.72
CA GLU A 17 0.35 7.37 7.22
C GLU A 17 0.66 6.89 8.65
N ARG A 18 -0.36 6.82 9.52
CA ARG A 18 -0.25 6.25 10.87
C ARG A 18 0.07 4.76 10.87
N SER A 19 -0.41 3.98 9.91
CA SER A 19 -0.01 2.57 9.77
C SER A 19 1.48 2.40 9.43
N GLY A 20 2.07 3.44 8.82
CA GLY A 20 3.51 3.52 8.57
C GLY A 20 4.33 4.06 9.74
N ASP A 21 3.77 4.20 10.94
CA ASP A 21 4.45 4.78 12.10
C ASP A 21 5.81 4.12 12.38
N ALA A 22 6.77 4.93 12.81
CA ALA A 22 8.16 4.60 13.08
C ALA A 22 8.33 3.55 14.19
N SER A 23 7.37 3.45 15.10
CA SER A 23 7.41 2.60 16.30
C SER A 23 7.12 1.11 16.05
N ALA A 24 6.37 0.79 14.99
CA ALA A 24 5.96 -0.57 14.67
C ALA A 24 7.09 -1.39 14.02
N GLU A 25 7.09 -2.71 14.26
CA GLU A 25 7.98 -3.65 13.59
C GLU A 25 7.75 -3.59 12.06
N PRO A 26 8.80 -3.53 11.23
CA PRO A 26 8.66 -3.27 9.79
C PRO A 26 7.73 -4.22 9.04
N ALA A 27 7.68 -5.50 9.38
CA ALA A 27 6.80 -6.45 8.72
C ALA A 27 5.32 -6.24 9.12
N THR A 28 5.04 -5.95 10.38
CA THR A 28 3.70 -5.55 10.83
C THR A 28 3.25 -4.26 10.16
N ALA A 29 4.10 -3.22 10.17
CA ALA A 29 3.80 -1.95 9.51
C ALA A 29 3.52 -2.12 8.01
N LEU A 30 4.25 -3.02 7.33
CA LEU A 30 4.01 -3.31 5.91
C LEU A 30 2.64 -3.96 5.69
N ARG A 31 2.24 -4.93 6.52
CA ARG A 31 0.93 -5.56 6.42
C ARG A 31 -0.19 -4.55 6.64
N ASP A 32 -0.11 -3.79 7.72
CA ASP A 32 -1.12 -2.79 8.07
C ASP A 32 -1.26 -1.75 6.95
N ALA A 33 -0.14 -1.30 6.37
CA ALA A 33 -0.15 -0.35 5.26
C ALA A 33 -0.75 -0.95 3.97
N VAL A 34 -0.48 -2.22 3.66
CA VAL A 34 -1.06 -2.90 2.49
C VAL A 34 -2.56 -3.12 2.69
N ASP A 35 -2.99 -3.55 3.87
CA ASP A 35 -4.42 -3.72 4.21
C ASP A 35 -5.17 -2.40 4.14
N ALA A 36 -4.60 -1.33 4.71
CA ALA A 36 -5.15 0.01 4.61
C ALA A 36 -5.26 0.44 3.13
N LEU A 37 -4.18 0.32 2.36
CA LEU A 37 -4.17 0.69 0.94
C LEU A 37 -5.27 -0.03 0.13
N TRP A 38 -5.49 -1.32 0.38
CA TRP A 38 -6.56 -2.11 -0.25
C TRP A 38 -7.95 -1.67 0.19
N ALA A 39 -8.15 -1.37 1.48
CA ALA A 39 -9.43 -0.88 2.00
C ALA A 39 -9.81 0.47 1.39
N ILE A 40 -8.83 1.37 1.22
CA ILE A 40 -9.04 2.69 0.60
C ILE A 40 -9.40 2.53 -0.87
N ALA A 41 -8.67 1.69 -1.60
CA ALA A 41 -8.97 1.39 -3.00
C ALA A 41 -10.37 0.75 -3.17
N GLY A 42 -10.79 -0.11 -2.23
CA GLY A 42 -12.13 -0.68 -2.19
C GLY A 42 -13.23 0.36 -2.03
N ARG A 43 -13.08 1.32 -1.11
CA ARG A 43 -14.02 2.44 -0.93
C ARG A 43 -14.08 3.34 -2.15
N ALA A 44 -12.93 3.65 -2.74
CA ALA A 44 -12.82 4.49 -3.92
C ALA A 44 -13.52 3.91 -5.16
N SER A 45 -13.69 2.59 -5.23
CA SER A 45 -14.42 1.92 -6.32
C SER A 45 -15.94 2.06 -6.20
N ALA A 46 -16.47 2.36 -5.01
CA ALA A 46 -17.89 2.61 -4.80
C ALA A 46 -18.30 4.03 -5.20
N ASP A 47 -17.36 4.99 -5.17
CA ASP A 47 -17.58 6.38 -5.54
C ASP A 47 -17.11 6.68 -6.98
N SER A 48 -18.05 7.06 -7.84
CA SER A 48 -17.82 7.29 -9.28
C SER A 48 -16.86 8.46 -9.60
N ASP A 49 -16.48 9.29 -8.63
CA ASP A 49 -15.64 10.49 -8.80
C ASP A 49 -14.22 10.34 -8.21
N GLY A 50 -13.77 9.11 -7.93
CA GLY A 50 -12.52 8.84 -7.20
C GLY A 50 -11.20 9.20 -7.92
N ALA A 51 -11.20 9.80 -9.12
CA ALA A 51 -9.96 10.13 -9.83
C ALA A 51 -8.92 10.94 -9.00
N PRO A 52 -9.31 11.97 -8.21
CA PRO A 52 -8.39 12.69 -7.33
C PRO A 52 -7.86 11.81 -6.19
N LEU A 53 -8.70 10.92 -5.66
CA LEU A 53 -8.32 9.94 -4.64
C LEU A 53 -7.27 8.96 -5.18
N ARG A 54 -7.34 8.55 -6.46
CA ARG A 54 -6.28 7.73 -7.11
C ARG A 54 -4.94 8.40 -7.03
N VAL A 55 -4.86 9.63 -7.49
CA VAL A 55 -3.58 10.35 -7.59
C VAL A 55 -2.99 10.53 -6.19
N LYS A 56 -3.81 10.89 -5.21
CA LYS A 56 -3.38 11.02 -3.81
C LYS A 56 -2.93 9.68 -3.22
N LEU A 57 -3.71 8.61 -3.39
CA LEU A 57 -3.35 7.26 -2.92
C LEU A 57 -2.04 6.79 -3.56
N MET A 58 -1.88 7.01 -4.86
CA MET A 58 -0.65 6.65 -5.57
C MET A 58 0.56 7.42 -5.05
N HIS A 59 0.44 8.70 -4.71
CA HIS A 59 1.57 9.47 -4.21
C HIS A 59 1.88 9.18 -2.74
N ARG A 60 0.87 9.25 -1.87
CA ARG A 60 1.04 9.06 -0.42
C ARG A 60 1.30 7.60 -0.07
N GLY A 61 0.57 6.66 -0.66
CA GLY A 61 0.79 5.22 -0.45
C GLY A 61 2.19 4.78 -0.86
N LYS A 62 2.72 5.28 -1.99
CA LYS A 62 4.12 5.02 -2.37
C LYS A 62 5.11 5.56 -1.34
N ARG A 63 4.86 6.76 -0.81
CA ARG A 63 5.73 7.38 0.20
C ARG A 63 5.76 6.56 1.50
N VAL A 64 4.59 6.15 1.99
CA VAL A 64 4.45 5.32 3.20
C VAL A 64 5.15 3.97 3.02
N LEU A 65 4.82 3.23 1.96
CA LEU A 65 5.42 1.91 1.69
C LEU A 65 6.93 2.01 1.50
N ARG A 66 7.43 3.01 0.78
CA ARG A 66 8.87 3.24 0.62
C ARG A 66 9.54 3.51 1.97
N SER A 67 8.93 4.32 2.84
CA SER A 67 9.47 4.61 4.18
C SER A 67 9.57 3.34 5.04
N ILE A 68 8.52 2.52 5.06
CA ILE A 68 8.49 1.24 5.78
C ILE A 68 9.60 0.30 5.27
N ILE A 69 9.67 0.13 3.95
CA ILE A 69 10.67 -0.75 3.32
C ILE A 69 12.08 -0.25 3.58
N HIS A 70 12.34 1.05 3.40
CA HIS A 70 13.65 1.65 3.66
C HIS A 70 14.09 1.42 5.11
N ARG A 71 13.19 1.68 6.07
CA ARG A 71 13.46 1.44 7.50
C ARG A 71 13.76 -0.02 7.79
N GLY A 72 12.97 -0.94 7.22
CA GLY A 72 13.21 -2.38 7.39
C GLY A 72 14.54 -2.83 6.79
N VAL A 73 14.99 -2.22 5.69
CA VAL A 73 16.34 -2.47 5.14
C VAL A 73 17.42 -1.92 6.08
N VAL A 74 17.28 -0.69 6.55
CA VAL A 74 18.25 -0.04 7.46
C VAL A 74 18.38 -0.79 8.78
N SER A 75 17.27 -1.27 9.34
CA SER A 75 17.27 -2.06 10.59
C SER A 75 17.70 -3.53 10.38
N GLY A 76 17.85 -3.98 9.14
CA GLY A 76 18.19 -5.36 8.79
C GLY A 76 17.04 -6.36 8.90
N ALA A 77 15.82 -5.89 9.21
CA ALA A 77 14.59 -6.70 9.21
C ALA A 77 14.23 -7.20 7.79
N PHE A 78 14.57 -6.42 6.77
CA PHE A 78 14.46 -6.77 5.36
C PHE A 78 15.85 -6.89 4.74
N ARG A 79 16.03 -7.92 3.90
CA ARG A 79 17.26 -8.20 3.15
C ARG A 79 16.91 -8.50 1.68
N PRO A 80 16.35 -7.51 0.95
CA PRO A 80 16.04 -7.70 -0.45
C PRO A 80 17.34 -7.90 -1.25
N ARG A 81 17.28 -8.69 -2.33
CA ARG A 81 18.42 -8.85 -3.25
C ARG A 81 18.85 -7.52 -3.89
N CYS A 82 17.91 -6.58 -4.03
CA CYS A 82 18.16 -5.24 -4.55
C CYS A 82 17.27 -4.22 -3.81
N SER A 83 17.86 -3.44 -2.90
CA SER A 83 17.12 -2.44 -2.12
C SER A 83 16.49 -1.36 -3.00
N ARG A 84 17.17 -0.93 -4.07
CA ARG A 84 16.64 0.06 -5.01
C ARG A 84 15.37 -0.44 -5.71
N TRP A 85 15.34 -1.71 -6.09
CA TRP A 85 14.15 -2.32 -6.67
C TRP A 85 13.04 -2.48 -5.61
N ALA A 86 13.37 -2.86 -4.37
CA ALA A 86 12.39 -2.98 -3.30
C ALA A 86 11.73 -1.63 -2.95
N GLU A 87 12.50 -0.55 -2.88
CA GLU A 87 11.99 0.78 -2.53
C GLU A 87 11.18 1.47 -3.65
N SER A 88 11.28 0.96 -4.89
CA SER A 88 10.63 1.60 -6.04
C SER A 88 9.72 0.64 -6.83
N GLY A 89 10.28 -0.48 -7.33
CA GLY A 89 9.55 -1.46 -8.13
C GLY A 89 8.49 -2.20 -7.33
N LEU A 90 8.84 -2.75 -6.16
CA LEU A 90 7.87 -3.44 -5.30
C LEU A 90 6.78 -2.48 -4.79
N VAL A 91 7.19 -1.29 -4.36
CA VAL A 91 6.26 -0.21 -3.95
C VAL A 91 5.27 0.13 -5.07
N HIS A 92 5.75 0.27 -6.31
CA HIS A 92 4.89 0.52 -7.46
C HIS A 92 3.92 -0.64 -7.70
N ALA A 93 4.40 -1.88 -7.65
CA ALA A 93 3.58 -3.08 -7.87
C ALA A 93 2.45 -3.21 -6.84
N LEU A 94 2.73 -2.96 -5.56
CA LEU A 94 1.71 -3.00 -4.49
C LEU A 94 0.62 -1.96 -4.73
N VAL A 95 1.00 -0.71 -5.02
CA VAL A 95 0.05 0.37 -5.27
C VAL A 95 -0.75 0.12 -6.54
N ALA A 96 -0.10 -0.32 -7.61
CA ALA A 96 -0.77 -0.68 -8.86
C ALA A 96 -1.74 -1.85 -8.66
N GLY A 97 -1.37 -2.86 -7.86
CA GLY A 97 -2.23 -3.99 -7.53
C GLY A 97 -3.51 -3.57 -6.80
N ALA A 98 -3.40 -2.68 -5.82
CA ALA A 98 -4.58 -2.14 -5.12
C ALA A 98 -5.48 -1.33 -6.07
N CYS A 99 -4.87 -0.50 -6.92
CA CYS A 99 -5.61 0.29 -7.90
C CYS A 99 -6.20 -0.57 -9.03
N ALA A 100 -5.60 -1.70 -9.39
CA ALA A 100 -6.07 -2.59 -10.44
C ALA A 100 -7.46 -3.15 -10.13
N ARG A 101 -7.73 -3.48 -8.84
CA ARG A 101 -9.07 -3.88 -8.38
C ARG A 101 -10.14 -2.89 -8.83
N TRP A 102 -9.82 -1.61 -8.72
CA TRP A 102 -10.73 -0.54 -9.08
C TRP A 102 -10.76 -0.23 -10.57
N VAL A 103 -9.60 -0.11 -11.22
CA VAL A 103 -9.51 0.20 -12.67
C VAL A 103 -10.22 -0.85 -13.51
N PHE A 104 -10.12 -2.12 -13.12
CA PHE A 104 -10.73 -3.23 -13.84
C PHE A 104 -12.08 -3.68 -13.23
N GLY A 105 -12.58 -3.01 -12.19
CA GLY A 105 -13.82 -3.39 -11.51
C GLY A 105 -13.82 -4.84 -11.00
N LEU A 106 -12.66 -5.35 -10.58
CA LEU A 106 -12.50 -6.74 -10.17
C LEU A 106 -13.23 -6.96 -8.84
N SER A 107 -14.06 -8.01 -8.80
CA SER A 107 -14.61 -8.50 -7.53
C SER A 107 -13.49 -8.93 -6.59
N GLU A 108 -13.80 -9.00 -5.30
CA GLU A 108 -12.86 -9.42 -4.25
C GLU A 108 -12.25 -10.81 -4.48
N GLU A 109 -12.97 -11.68 -5.19
CA GLU A 109 -12.53 -13.02 -5.57
C GLU A 109 -11.52 -13.03 -6.72
N ARG A 110 -11.57 -12.02 -7.59
CA ARG A 110 -10.70 -11.91 -8.78
C ARG A 110 -9.53 -10.94 -8.61
N SER A 111 -9.52 -10.18 -7.52
CA SER A 111 -8.41 -9.33 -7.13
C SER A 111 -7.45 -10.07 -6.20
N LEU A 112 -6.14 -9.81 -6.33
CA LEU A 112 -5.19 -10.14 -5.26
C LEU A 112 -5.71 -9.52 -3.96
N ARG A 113 -5.88 -10.34 -2.93
CA ARG A 113 -6.27 -9.89 -1.59
C ARG A 113 -5.06 -9.27 -0.90
N ALA A 114 -5.31 -8.34 0.02
CA ALA A 114 -4.28 -7.56 0.71
C ALA A 114 -3.29 -8.46 1.48
N GLY A 115 -3.79 -9.41 2.27
CA GLY A 115 -2.96 -10.38 3.00
C GLY A 115 -1.97 -11.15 2.11
N PRO A 116 -2.42 -11.88 1.08
CA PRO A 116 -1.52 -12.55 0.13
C PRO A 116 -0.52 -11.62 -0.55
N ALA A 117 -0.91 -10.39 -0.89
CA ALA A 117 0.00 -9.40 -1.48
C ALA A 117 1.08 -8.96 -0.47
N ALA A 118 0.69 -8.74 0.79
CA ALA A 118 1.62 -8.39 1.86
C ALA A 118 2.58 -9.54 2.18
N ASP A 119 2.09 -10.78 2.25
CA ASP A 119 2.92 -11.95 2.50
C ASP A 119 3.89 -12.22 1.35
N ALA A 120 3.46 -12.04 0.10
CA ALA A 120 4.34 -12.11 -1.07
C ALA A 120 5.41 -11.02 -1.03
N ALA A 121 5.05 -9.78 -0.68
CA ALA A 121 6.00 -8.69 -0.52
C ALA A 121 7.03 -8.99 0.59
N LEU A 122 6.59 -9.52 1.73
CA LEU A 122 7.47 -9.95 2.81
C LEU A 122 8.40 -11.07 2.40
N ALA A 123 7.92 -12.06 1.63
CA ALA A 123 8.76 -13.12 1.11
C ALA A 123 9.90 -12.55 0.24
N VAL A 124 9.57 -11.64 -0.68
CA VAL A 124 10.56 -10.98 -1.55
C VAL A 124 11.55 -10.12 -0.73
N LEU A 125 11.05 -9.37 0.25
CA LEU A 125 11.88 -8.51 1.12
C LEU A 125 12.81 -9.31 2.03
N ARG A 126 12.45 -10.54 2.40
CA ARG A 126 13.28 -11.44 3.20
C ARG A 126 14.25 -12.27 2.35
N GLY A 127 14.26 -12.09 1.03
CA GLY A 127 15.11 -12.84 0.11
C GLY A 127 14.57 -14.23 -0.27
N GLY A 128 13.28 -14.47 -0.01
CA GLY A 128 12.57 -15.68 -0.43
C GLY A 128 12.61 -15.87 -1.95
N ARG A 129 12.79 -17.12 -2.38
CA ARG A 129 12.75 -17.51 -3.79
C ARG A 129 11.32 -17.30 -4.32
N SER A 130 11.16 -16.38 -5.27
CA SER A 130 10.14 -16.51 -6.31
C SER A 130 10.59 -17.53 -7.33
#